data_AF-A0A7X7DPU1-F1
#
_entry.id   AF-A0A7X7DPU1-F1
#
_cell.length_a   1.000
_cell.length_b   1.000
_cell.length_c   1.000
_cell.angle_alpha   90.00
_cell.angle_beta   90.00
_cell.angle_gamma   90.00
#
_symmetry.space_group_name_H-M   'P 1'
#
loop_
_entity.id
_entity.type
_entity.pdbx_description
1 polymer ?
#
loop_
_entity_poly.entity_id
_entity_poly.type
_entity_poly.pdbx_seq_one_letter_code
_entity_poly.pdbx_strand_id
1 'polypeptide(L)'
;MNIQHNQIVLISIVALLSGILLILAGSVINQALSRAKKRKILKSNRDGGTDGEQKAKEYLLKNGFTILKEQAHIEKQMIVDGQAQSFTLRADFLVEKDDKTAIV
;
A
#
# COMPACT_ATOMS: atom_id res chain seq x y z
N MET A 1 39.33 3.55 50.37
CA MET A 1 38.85 3.81 48.99
C MET A 1 37.82 4.92 49.06
N ASN A 2 38.08 6.01 48.34
CA ASN A 2 37.58 7.36 48.62
C ASN A 2 36.07 7.51 48.35
N ILE A 3 35.30 8.07 49.28
CA ILE A 3 33.84 8.27 49.14
C ILE A 3 33.50 9.03 47.84
N GLN A 4 34.35 9.99 47.46
CA GLN A 4 34.23 10.74 46.20
C GLN A 4 34.37 9.85 44.95
N HIS A 5 35.23 8.83 44.98
CA HIS A 5 35.42 7.92 43.85
C HIS A 5 34.16 7.07 43.60
N ASN A 6 33.54 6.57 44.68
CA ASN A 6 32.31 5.79 44.57
C ASN A 6 31.13 6.63 44.03
N GLN A 7 31.05 7.92 44.40
CA GLN A 7 30.02 8.82 43.88
C GLN A 7 30.20 9.11 42.38
N ILE A 8 31.43 9.32 41.91
CA ILE A 8 31.71 9.53 40.48
C ILE A 8 31.32 8.30 39.65
N VAL A 9 31.65 7.09 40.14
CA VAL A 9 31.27 5.84 39.48
C VAL A 9 29.74 5.67 39.43
N LEU A 10 29.04 5.96 40.52
CA LEU A 10 27.57 5.88 40.56
C LEU A 10 26.91 6.83 39.56
N ILE A 11 27.35 8.10 39.51
CA ILE A 11 26.83 9.10 38.57
C ILE A 11 27.06 8.65 37.13
N SER A 12 28.24 8.10 36.83
CA SER A 12 28.59 7.61 35.50
C SER A 12 27.69 6.45 35.06
N ILE A 13 27.39 5.52 35.97
CA ILE A 13 26.47 4.40 35.71
C ILE A 13 25.04 4.91 35.47
N VAL A 14 24.55 5.82 36.32
CA VAL A 14 23.20 6.41 36.16
C VAL A 14 23.08 7.16 34.83
N ALA A 15 24.09 7.97 34.48
CA ALA A 15 24.13 8.67 33.21
C ALA A 15 24.09 7.71 32.02
N LEU A 16 24.90 6.64 32.07
CA LEU A 16 24.95 5.63 31.01
C LEU A 16 23.60 4.89 30.86
N LEU A 17 23.00 4.46 31.98
CA LEU A 17 21.68 3.80 31.96
C LEU A 17 20.59 4.74 31.43
N SER A 18 20.60 6.02 31.83
CA SER A 18 19.63 7.00 31.33
C SER A 18 19.77 7.24 29.83
N GLY A 19 21.00 7.29 29.31
CA GLY A 19 21.28 7.40 27.88
C GLY A 19 20.73 6.20 27.09
N ILE A 20 20.97 4.97 27.58
CA ILE A 20 20.43 3.75 26.96
C ILE A 20 18.89 3.79 26.96
N LEU A 21 18.28 4.19 28.08
CA LEU A 21 16.82 4.27 28.20
C LEU A 21 16.22 5.25 27.18
N LEU A 22 16.86 6.41 26.98
CA LEU A 22 16.42 7.41 26.01
C LEU A 22 16.54 6.90 24.57
N ILE A 23 17.60 6.17 24.23
CA ILE A 23 17.76 5.55 22.91
C ILE A 23 16.66 4.51 22.66
N LEU A 24 16.37 3.66 23.65
CA LEU A 24 15.30 2.67 23.56
C LEU A 24 13.93 3.34 23.41
N ALA A 25 13.63 4.36 24.22
CA ALA A 25 12.40 5.12 24.12
C ALA A 25 12.25 5.80 22.74
N GLY A 26 13.32 6.44 22.25
CA GLY A 26 13.36 7.06 20.93
C GLY A 26 13.11 6.05 19.80
N SER A 27 13.70 4.85 19.90
CA SER A 27 13.50 3.77 18.94
C SER A 27 12.03 3.30 18.89
N VAL A 28 11.41 3.09 20.05
CA VAL A 28 10.00 2.69 20.15
C VAL A 28 9.07 3.77 19.56
N ILE A 29 9.32 5.04 19.88
CA ILE A 29 8.55 6.18 19.34
C ILE A 29 8.69 6.25 17.82
N ASN A 30 9.91 6.17 17.30
CA ASN A 30 10.18 6.23 15.86
C ASN A 30 9.51 5.05 15.12
N GLN A 31 9.55 3.86 15.71
CA GLN A 31 8.88 2.69 15.15
C GLN A 31 7.35 2.85 15.15
N ALA A 32 6.77 3.40 16.22
CA ALA A 32 5.33 3.69 16.27
C ALA A 32 4.93 4.72 15.19
N LEU A 33 5.69 5.81 15.04
CA LEU A 33 5.45 6.85 14.04
C LEU A 33 5.56 6.31 12.61
N SER A 34 6.59 5.52 12.32
CA SER A 34 6.77 4.91 10.99
C SER A 34 5.62 3.97 10.63
N ARG A 35 5.13 3.17 11.59
CA ARG A 35 3.95 2.31 11.41
C ARG A 35 2.68 3.13 11.16
N ALA A 36 2.48 4.20 11.93
CA ALA A 36 1.33 5.09 11.75
C ALA A 36 1.33 5.77 10.37
N LYS A 37 2.49 6.25 9.92
CA LYS A 37 2.65 6.85 8.59
C LYS A 37 2.35 5.85 7.48
N LYS A 38 2.90 4.63 7.56
CA LYS A 38 2.62 3.56 6.60
C LYS A 38 1.14 3.19 6.55
N ARG A 39 0.48 3.08 7.71
CA ARG A 39 -0.97 2.83 7.78
C ARG A 39 -1.78 3.95 7.15
N LYS A 40 -1.42 5.21 7.38
CA LYS A 40 -2.09 6.37 6.78
C LYS A 40 -1.95 6.38 5.26
N ILE A 41 -0.75 6.13 4.73
CA ILE A 41 -0.52 6.04 3.28
C ILE A 41 -1.31 4.88 2.68
N LEU A 42 -1.27 3.70 3.30
CA LEU A 42 -2.00 2.53 2.81
C LEU A 42 -3.51 2.79 2.79
N LYS A 43 -4.05 3.43 3.84
CA LYS A 43 -5.45 3.85 3.89
C LYS A 43 -5.78 4.85 2.79
N SER A 44 -4.98 5.90 2.64
CA SER A 44 -5.19 6.92 1.60
C SER A 44 -5.13 6.34 0.19
N ASN A 45 -4.24 5.38 -0.07
CA ASN A 45 -4.14 4.73 -1.36
C ASN A 45 -5.32 3.78 -1.62
N ARG A 46 -5.83 3.11 -0.57
CA ARG A 46 -7.04 2.28 -0.68
C ARG A 46 -8.26 3.15 -0.97
N ASP A 47 -8.43 4.21 -0.19
CA ASP A 47 -9.55 5.14 -0.36
C ASP A 47 -9.50 5.80 -1.75
N GLY A 48 -8.32 6.15 -2.25
CA GLY A 48 -8.14 6.71 -3.60
C GLY A 48 -8.37 5.70 -4.73
N GLY A 49 -7.94 4.45 -4.57
CA GLY A 49 -8.18 3.39 -5.56
C GLY A 49 -9.66 3.05 -5.68
N THR A 50 -10.35 2.87 -4.55
CA THR A 50 -11.79 2.57 -4.53
C THR A 50 -12.63 3.75 -5.02
N ASP A 51 -12.24 4.98 -4.70
CA ASP A 51 -12.89 6.20 -5.23
C ASP A 51 -12.70 6.33 -6.75
N GLY A 52 -11.51 5.98 -7.26
CA GLY A 52 -11.22 5.94 -8.69
C GLY A 52 -12.08 4.91 -9.44
N GLU A 53 -12.14 3.68 -8.94
CA GLU A 53 -12.98 2.61 -9.50
C GLU A 53 -14.47 2.99 -9.48
N GLN A 54 -14.95 3.58 -8.38
CA GLN A 54 -16.33 4.05 -8.26
C GLN A 54 -16.65 5.16 -9.27
N LYS A 55 -15.76 6.15 -9.42
CA LYS A 55 -15.91 7.23 -10.41
C LYS A 55 -15.88 6.71 -11.84
N ALA A 56 -15.01 5.74 -12.14
CA ALA A 56 -14.95 5.10 -13.45
C ALA A 56 -16.25 4.37 -13.75
N LYS A 57 -16.77 3.59 -12.79
CA LYS A 57 -18.07 2.92 -12.88
C LYS A 57 -19.20 3.91 -13.16
N GLU A 58 -19.29 5.00 -12.39
CA GLU A 58 -20.30 6.04 -12.59
C GLU A 58 -20.18 6.70 -13.97
N TYR A 59 -18.97 6.98 -14.41
CA TYR A 59 -18.72 7.53 -15.75
C TYR A 59 -19.18 6.58 -16.85
N LEU A 60 -18.86 5.28 -16.75
CA LEU A 60 -19.26 4.27 -17.73
C LEU A 60 -20.79 4.16 -17.81
N LEU A 61 -21.46 4.02 -16.67
CA LEU A 61 -22.92 3.94 -16.61
C LEU A 61 -23.58 5.22 -17.17
N LYS A 62 -23.08 6.41 -16.79
CA LYS A 62 -23.60 7.70 -17.27
C LYS A 62 -23.46 7.86 -18.79
N ASN A 63 -22.44 7.25 -19.40
CA ASN A 63 -22.19 7.31 -20.83
C ASN A 63 -22.86 6.17 -21.62
N GLY A 64 -23.74 5.40 -20.99
CA GLY A 64 -24.52 4.35 -21.63
C GLY A 64 -23.74 3.07 -21.89
N PHE A 65 -22.68 2.82 -21.13
CA PHE A 65 -22.04 1.50 -21.11
C PHE A 65 -22.77 0.58 -20.14
N THR A 66 -22.95 -0.68 -20.55
CA THR A 66 -23.36 -1.77 -19.66
C THR A 66 -22.12 -2.44 -19.12
N ILE A 67 -22.00 -2.54 -17.79
CA ILE A 67 -20.90 -3.28 -17.16
C ILE A 67 -21.27 -4.76 -17.16
N LEU A 68 -20.55 -5.56 -17.95
CA LEU A 68 -20.75 -7.00 -18.03
C LEU A 68 -20.08 -7.72 -16.86
N LYS A 69 -18.89 -7.28 -16.46
CA LYS A 69 -18.11 -7.88 -15.37
C LYS A 69 -17.14 -6.88 -14.74
N GLU A 70 -17.10 -6.85 -13.41
CA GLU A 70 -16.08 -6.15 -12.63
C GLU A 70 -14.93 -7.11 -12.31
N GLN A 71 -13.70 -6.59 -12.24
CA GLN A 71 -12.47 -7.36 -12.02
C GLN A 71 -12.36 -8.56 -12.98
N ALA A 72 -12.50 -8.28 -14.27
CA ALA A 72 -12.57 -9.30 -15.29
C ALA A 72 -11.21 -10.01 -15.47
N HIS A 73 -11.25 -11.34 -15.45
CA HIS A 73 -10.17 -12.22 -15.87
C HIS A 73 -10.52 -12.82 -17.22
N ILE A 74 -9.73 -12.54 -18.24
CA ILE A 74 -10.02 -12.90 -19.63
C ILE A 74 -8.83 -13.68 -20.17
N GLU A 75 -9.07 -14.91 -20.58
CA GLU A 75 -8.07 -15.72 -21.28
C GLU A 75 -8.16 -15.46 -22.79
N LYS A 76 -7.01 -15.13 -23.40
CA LYS A 76 -6.90 -14.84 -24.83
C LYS A 76 -5.65 -15.49 -25.39
N GLN A 77 -5.62 -15.60 -26.71
CA GLN A 77 -4.44 -16.00 -27.45
C GLN A 77 -3.95 -14.81 -28.27
N MET A 78 -2.64 -14.64 -28.31
CA MET A 78 -1.96 -13.67 -29.15
C MET A 78 -0.96 -14.41 -30.02
N ILE A 79 -0.86 -14.01 -31.29
CA ILE A 79 0.14 -14.57 -32.19
C ILE A 79 1.41 -13.72 -32.04
N VAL A 80 2.49 -14.35 -31.57
CA VAL A 80 3.82 -13.76 -31.47
C VAL A 80 4.74 -14.59 -32.36
N ASP A 81 5.35 -13.97 -33.36
CA ASP A 81 6.25 -14.64 -34.32
C ASP A 81 5.65 -15.89 -34.99
N GLY A 82 4.36 -15.84 -35.31
CA GLY A 82 3.63 -16.95 -35.94
C GLY A 82 3.22 -18.08 -34.98
N GLN A 83 3.52 -17.98 -33.69
CA GLN A 83 3.09 -18.93 -32.67
C GLN A 83 1.96 -18.35 -31.81
N ALA A 84 0.92 -19.15 -31.58
CA ALA A 84 -0.16 -18.77 -30.67
C ALA A 84 0.31 -18.93 -29.21
N GLN A 85 0.36 -17.82 -28.48
CA GLN A 85 0.69 -17.79 -27.06
C GLN A 85 -0.56 -17.40 -26.25
N SER A 86 -0.87 -18.22 -25.25
CA SER A 86 -1.97 -17.92 -24.34
C SER A 86 -1.53 -16.91 -23.29
N PHE A 87 -2.40 -15.94 -22.99
CA PHE A 87 -2.19 -14.98 -21.92
C PHE A 87 -3.51 -14.69 -21.18
N THR A 88 -3.38 -14.23 -19.94
CA THR A 88 -4.50 -13.81 -19.11
C THR A 88 -4.44 -12.30 -18.96
N LEU A 89 -5.52 -11.63 -19.35
CA LEU A 89 -5.71 -10.21 -19.14
C LEU A 89 -6.56 -10.00 -17.88
N ARG A 90 -6.09 -9.14 -16.99
CA ARG A 90 -6.84 -8.65 -15.84
C ARG A 90 -7.20 -7.20 -16.10
N ALA A 91 -8.48 -6.87 -15.95
CA ALA A 91 -8.99 -5.53 -16.11
C ALA A 91 -10.02 -5.21 -15.03
N ASP A 92 -10.26 -3.93 -14.79
CA ASP A 92 -11.19 -3.50 -13.74
C ASP A 92 -12.63 -3.63 -14.23
N PHE A 93 -12.90 -3.36 -15.51
CA PHE A 93 -14.22 -3.51 -16.10
C PHE A 93 -14.18 -4.16 -17.49
N LEU A 94 -15.11 -5.07 -17.71
CA LEU A 94 -15.55 -5.49 -19.04
C LEU A 94 -16.89 -4.81 -19.31
N VAL A 95 -16.94 -4.00 -20.36
CA VAL A 95 -18.12 -3.19 -20.69
C VAL A 95 -18.60 -3.42 -22.10
N GLU A 96 -19.87 -3.12 -22.35
CA GLU A 96 -20.50 -3.18 -23.66
C GLU A 96 -21.25 -1.89 -23.96
N LYS A 97 -21.15 -1.44 -25.21
CA LYS A 97 -21.96 -0.35 -25.76
C LYS A 97 -22.09 -0.52 -27.26
N ASP A 98 -23.31 -0.38 -27.80
CA ASP A 98 -23.61 -0.50 -29.23
C ASP A 98 -23.05 -1.82 -29.84
N ASP A 99 -23.30 -2.95 -29.15
CA ASP A 99 -22.82 -4.30 -29.49
C ASP A 99 -21.28 -4.46 -29.56
N LYS A 100 -20.54 -3.51 -28.99
CA LYS A 100 -19.08 -3.56 -28.89
C LYS A 100 -18.64 -3.77 -27.46
N THR A 101 -17.84 -4.80 -27.27
CA THR A 101 -17.20 -5.08 -25.97
C THR A 101 -15.87 -4.34 -25.87
N ALA A 102 -15.64 -3.65 -24.75
CA ALA A 102 -14.39 -2.98 -24.43
C ALA A 102 -13.89 -3.40 -23.04
N ILE A 103 -12.58 -3.29 -22.86
CA ILE A 103 -11.88 -3.65 -21.62
C ILE A 103 -11.27 -2.35 -21.09
N VAL A 104 -11.60 -2.00 -19.84
CA VAL A 104 -11.24 -0.74 -19.18
C VAL A 104 -10.53 -1.04 -17.87
#